data_AF-A0A0S9QD55-F1
#
_entry.id   AF-A0A0S9QD55-F1
#
_cell.length_a   1.000
_cell.length_b   1.000
_cell.length_c   1.000
_cell.angle_alpha   90.00
_cell.angle_beta   90.00
_cell.angle_gamma   90.00
#
_symmetry.space_group_name_H-M   'P 1'
#
loop_
_entity.id
_entity.type
_entity.pdbx_description
1 polymer ?
#
loop_
_entity_poly.entity_id
_entity_poly.type
_entity_poly.pdbx_seq_one_letter_code
_entity_poly.pdbx_strand_id
1 'polypeptide(L)'
;MRMTPEVAAGELKKLKEQAINDSLVQASTPQHKEWNAKVVAVLERSLGTESSTVQQFKKLSYHIGFYSGAPGEAERDARYFRGRVQDAAGLIEAAIFELELSVGAPAVEGGSYDSGLWDHVKHSVEEERWEQVASASAIYVEDKVRRWAGNPTNQDGGKLIGQTLFAKALGPDGVLALGSQRNETEGWRSLGTGMVAAISNVDRHKIQERADAKQYALQVLGLASLLLTQIRYEHSDGITPATASR
;
A
#
# COMPACT_ATOMS: atom_id res chain seq x y z
N MET A 1 -9.01 22.74 3.71
CA MET A 1 -7.84 21.85 3.67
C MET A 1 -8.37 20.42 3.73
N ARG A 2 -8.15 19.60 2.69
CA ARG A 2 -8.62 18.20 2.67
C ARG A 2 -7.80 17.38 3.66
N MET A 3 -8.46 16.53 4.44
CA MET A 3 -7.79 15.61 5.38
C MET A 3 -7.29 14.41 4.58
N THR A 4 -6.09 13.90 4.84
CA THR A 4 -5.62 12.68 4.16
C THR A 4 -6.43 11.48 4.66
N PRO A 5 -6.68 10.45 3.81
CA PRO A 5 -7.53 9.34 4.19
C PRO A 5 -7.00 8.54 5.41
N GLU A 6 -5.68 8.43 5.58
CA GLU A 6 -5.05 7.74 6.72
C GLU A 6 -5.31 8.48 8.03
N VAL A 7 -5.16 9.81 8.02
CA VAL A 7 -5.45 10.66 9.18
C VAL A 7 -6.94 10.62 9.51
N ALA A 8 -7.80 10.67 8.49
CA ALA A 8 -9.24 10.57 8.66
C ALA A 8 -9.66 9.22 9.25
N ALA A 9 -9.12 8.10 8.74
CA ALA A 9 -9.40 6.77 9.27
C ALA A 9 -8.92 6.63 10.72
N GLY A 10 -7.74 7.17 11.06
CA GLY A 10 -7.22 7.19 12.43
C GLY A 10 -8.12 7.97 13.41
N GLU A 11 -8.60 9.15 13.01
CA GLU A 11 -9.52 9.95 13.83
C GLU A 11 -10.90 9.29 13.96
N LEU A 12 -11.44 8.70 12.89
CA LEU A 12 -12.70 7.96 12.93
C LEU A 12 -12.63 6.73 13.84
N LYS A 13 -11.49 6.02 13.88
CA LYS A 13 -11.29 4.89 14.81
C LYS A 13 -11.42 5.34 16.27
N LYS A 14 -10.79 6.45 16.65
CA LYS A 14 -10.91 7.04 18.00
C LYS A 14 -12.36 7.44 18.32
N LEU A 15 -13.05 8.07 17.37
CA LEU A 15 -14.44 8.49 17.55
C LEU A 15 -15.40 7.29 17.65
N LYS A 16 -15.12 6.18 16.94
CA LYS A 16 -15.84 4.91 17.09
C LYS A 16 -15.66 4.32 18.49
N GLU A 17 -14.42 4.28 18.98
CA GLU A 17 -14.13 3.79 20.33
C GLU A 17 -14.83 4.64 21.41
N GLN A 18 -14.89 5.95 21.25
CA GLN A 18 -15.66 6.84 22.13
C GLN A 18 -17.15 6.49 22.13
N ALA A 19 -17.75 6.22 20.97
CA ALA A 19 -19.15 5.82 20.88
C ALA A 19 -19.45 4.50 21.62
N ILE A 20 -18.49 3.57 21.65
CA ILE A 20 -18.63 2.26 22.29
C ILE A 20 -18.38 2.32 23.80
N ASN A 21 -17.41 3.14 24.24
CA ASN A 21 -16.89 3.07 25.60
C ASN A 21 -17.31 4.25 26.50
N ASP A 22 -17.72 5.39 25.92
CA ASP A 22 -18.09 6.57 26.70
C ASP A 22 -19.61 6.64 26.94
N SER A 23 -19.99 6.46 28.20
CA SER A 23 -21.40 6.52 28.64
C SER A 23 -22.02 7.90 28.44
N LEU A 24 -21.22 8.98 28.41
CA LEU A 24 -21.70 10.33 28.14
C LEU A 24 -22.03 10.52 26.66
N VAL A 25 -21.27 9.89 25.74
CA VAL A 25 -21.58 9.88 24.30
C VAL A 25 -22.80 9.02 23.99
N GLN A 26 -23.03 7.98 24.80
CA GLN A 26 -24.19 7.07 24.71
C GLN A 26 -25.48 7.64 25.33
N ALA A 27 -25.46 8.90 25.78
CA ALA A 27 -26.62 9.59 26.32
C ALA A 27 -26.78 10.97 25.65
N SER A 28 -27.98 11.55 25.75
CA SER A 28 -28.30 12.87 25.19
C SER A 28 -27.65 14.01 25.98
N THR A 29 -26.33 14.10 25.92
CA THR A 29 -25.48 15.04 26.66
C THR A 29 -24.85 16.08 25.71
N PRO A 30 -24.27 17.18 26.24
CA PRO A 30 -23.41 18.06 25.46
C PRO A 30 -22.25 17.32 24.78
N GLN A 31 -21.65 16.34 25.45
CA GLN A 31 -20.54 15.53 24.95
C GLN A 31 -20.94 14.74 23.70
N HIS A 32 -22.15 14.17 23.68
CA HIS A 32 -22.68 13.53 22.48
C HIS A 32 -22.78 14.51 21.30
N LYS A 33 -23.26 15.75 21.54
CA LYS A 33 -23.37 16.76 20.47
C LYS A 33 -21.99 17.14 19.91
N GLU A 34 -21.00 17.31 20.78
CA GLU A 34 -19.62 17.56 20.37
C GLU A 34 -19.02 16.40 19.58
N TRP A 35 -19.24 15.16 20.05
CA TRP A 35 -18.81 13.95 19.35
C TRP A 35 -19.44 13.87 17.96
N ASN A 36 -20.76 14.06 17.86
CA ASN A 36 -21.50 14.03 16.59
C ASN A 36 -20.95 15.08 15.60
N ALA A 37 -20.72 16.32 16.08
CA ALA A 37 -20.13 17.38 15.27
C ALA A 37 -18.73 17.03 14.76
N LYS A 38 -17.89 16.41 15.60
CA LYS A 38 -16.54 15.95 15.20
C LYS A 38 -16.62 14.87 14.13
N VAL A 39 -17.50 13.88 14.29
CA VAL A 39 -17.69 12.82 13.29
C VAL A 39 -18.12 13.41 11.94
N VAL A 40 -19.14 14.28 11.93
CA VAL A 40 -19.59 14.96 10.70
C VAL A 40 -18.44 15.73 10.05
N ALA A 41 -17.68 16.50 10.84
CA ALA A 41 -16.58 17.30 10.31
C ALA A 41 -15.46 16.43 9.68
N VAL A 42 -15.14 15.28 10.28
CA VAL A 42 -14.15 14.36 9.70
C VAL A 42 -14.70 13.72 8.43
N LEU A 43 -15.92 13.19 8.47
CA LEU A 43 -16.59 12.56 7.34
C LEU A 43 -16.72 13.49 6.12
N GLU A 44 -17.15 14.73 6.31
CA GLU A 44 -17.26 15.71 5.22
C GLU A 44 -15.90 16.08 4.63
N ARG A 45 -14.87 16.20 5.46
CA ARG A 45 -13.52 16.57 5.01
C ARG A 45 -12.80 15.44 4.30
N SER A 46 -13.17 14.19 4.57
CA SER A 46 -12.51 13.00 4.02
C SER A 46 -13.25 12.41 2.83
N LEU A 47 -14.58 12.24 2.91
CA LEU A 47 -15.41 11.60 1.88
C LEU A 47 -16.20 12.61 1.02
N GLY A 48 -16.27 13.86 1.45
CA GLY A 48 -17.08 14.89 0.80
C GLY A 48 -18.55 14.88 1.22
N THR A 49 -19.23 16.01 1.03
CA THR A 49 -20.62 16.22 1.49
C THR A 49 -21.64 15.34 0.76
N GLU A 50 -21.33 14.92 -0.46
CA GLU A 50 -22.23 14.14 -1.32
C GLU A 50 -22.10 12.62 -1.11
N SER A 51 -21.14 12.15 -0.31
CA SER A 51 -20.99 10.71 -0.06
C SER A 51 -22.24 10.16 0.65
N SER A 52 -22.71 9.00 0.18
CA SER A 52 -23.87 8.31 0.74
C SER A 52 -23.71 8.03 2.23
N THR A 53 -22.49 7.71 2.66
CA THR A 53 -22.14 7.43 4.06
C THR A 53 -22.33 8.68 4.92
N VAL A 54 -21.90 9.84 4.43
CA VAL A 54 -22.06 11.14 5.11
C VAL A 54 -23.54 11.53 5.21
N GLN A 55 -24.28 11.33 4.13
CA GLN A 55 -25.72 11.63 4.08
C GLN A 55 -26.54 10.73 5.00
N GLN A 56 -26.20 9.44 5.08
CA GLN A 56 -26.86 8.51 6.00
C GLN A 56 -26.56 8.87 7.45
N PHE A 57 -25.31 9.22 7.77
CA PHE A 57 -24.92 9.61 9.12
C PHE A 57 -25.68 10.86 9.59
N LYS A 58 -25.75 11.90 8.75
CA LYS A 58 -26.49 13.14 9.07
C LYS A 58 -28.00 12.93 9.26
N LYS A 59 -28.58 11.90 8.63
CA LYS A 59 -30.00 11.56 8.76
C LYS A 59 -30.32 10.77 10.02
N LEU A 60 -29.33 10.37 10.82
CA LEU A 60 -29.57 9.69 12.08
C LEU A 60 -30.29 10.61 13.06
N SER A 61 -31.55 10.29 13.36
CA SER A 61 -32.24 10.82 14.54
C SER A 61 -31.87 10.00 15.77
N TYR A 62 -31.58 10.68 16.87
CA TYR A 62 -31.29 10.10 18.19
C TYR A 62 -32.48 10.18 19.15
N HIS A 63 -33.58 10.79 18.73
CA HIS A 63 -34.78 11.01 19.57
C HIS A 63 -35.99 10.30 18.97
N ILE A 64 -36.86 9.79 19.85
CA ILE A 64 -38.18 9.29 19.48
C ILE A 64 -39.09 10.51 19.31
N GLY A 65 -39.72 10.67 18.14
CA GLY A 65 -40.51 11.85 17.79
C GLY A 65 -41.85 12.02 18.52
N PHE A 66 -42.07 11.32 19.64
CA PHE A 66 -43.32 11.34 20.39
C PHE A 66 -43.05 11.29 21.88
N TYR A 67 -43.56 12.29 22.62
CA TYR A 67 -43.45 12.39 24.07
C TYR A 67 -44.85 12.24 24.68
N SER A 68 -45.06 11.19 25.48
CA SER A 68 -46.37 10.85 26.06
C SER A 68 -46.47 11.03 27.58
N GLY A 69 -45.35 11.23 28.27
CA GLY A 69 -45.26 11.24 29.73
C GLY A 69 -45.53 9.89 30.39
N ALA A 70 -45.44 8.79 29.63
CA ALA A 70 -45.84 7.46 30.11
C ALA A 70 -44.78 6.85 31.04
N PRO A 71 -45.15 6.06 32.06
CA PRO A 71 -44.20 5.31 32.87
C PRO A 71 -43.27 4.44 32.00
N GLY A 72 -41.96 4.50 32.25
CA GLY A 72 -40.95 3.76 31.48
C GLY A 72 -40.49 4.42 30.16
N GLU A 73 -41.04 5.58 29.81
CA GLU A 73 -40.64 6.34 28.62
C GLU A 73 -39.16 6.75 28.64
N ALA A 74 -38.66 7.24 29.78
CA ALA A 74 -37.24 7.62 29.91
C ALA A 74 -36.27 6.45 29.63
N GLU A 75 -36.60 5.23 30.08
CA GLU A 75 -35.79 4.04 29.84
C GLU A 75 -35.87 3.57 28.38
N ARG A 76 -37.05 3.69 27.76
CA ARG A 76 -37.25 3.41 26.34
C ARG A 76 -36.42 4.38 25.49
N ASP A 77 -36.48 5.67 25.79
CA ASP A 77 -35.77 6.71 25.06
C ASP A 77 -34.25 6.55 25.22
N ALA A 78 -33.76 6.24 26.42
CA ALA A 78 -32.35 5.93 26.65
C ALA A 78 -31.87 4.69 25.88
N ARG A 79 -32.68 3.63 25.82
CA ARG A 79 -32.37 2.44 24.99
C ARG A 79 -32.33 2.76 23.51
N TYR A 80 -33.33 3.51 23.02
CA TYR A 80 -33.38 3.94 21.63
C TYR A 80 -32.14 4.76 21.28
N PHE A 81 -31.81 5.75 22.10
CA PHE A 81 -30.62 6.60 21.91
C PHE A 81 -29.35 5.76 21.79
N ARG A 82 -29.13 4.81 22.70
CA ARG A 82 -27.96 3.90 22.64
C ARG A 82 -27.93 3.08 21.35
N GLY A 83 -29.07 2.57 20.89
CA GLY A 83 -29.16 1.88 19.61
C GLY A 83 -28.75 2.78 18.43
N ARG A 84 -29.15 4.05 18.44
CA ARG A 84 -28.77 5.01 17.39
C ARG A 84 -27.29 5.39 17.43
N VAL A 85 -26.67 5.40 18.61
CA VAL A 85 -25.21 5.55 18.74
C VAL A 85 -24.47 4.32 18.18
N GLN A 86 -25.03 3.11 18.34
CA GLN A 86 -24.48 1.90 17.70
C GLN A 86 -24.61 1.95 16.17
N ASP A 87 -25.77 2.37 15.64
CA ASP A 87 -25.95 2.57 14.20
C ASP A 87 -24.95 3.58 13.64
N ALA A 88 -24.71 4.66 14.38
CA ALA A 88 -23.70 5.66 14.06
C ALA A 88 -22.28 5.08 14.04
N ALA A 89 -21.94 4.21 14.99
CA ALA A 89 -20.65 3.50 15.01
C ALA A 89 -20.49 2.57 13.79
N GLY A 90 -21.56 1.91 13.34
CA GLY A 90 -21.57 1.10 12.11
C GLY A 90 -21.31 1.94 10.85
N LEU A 91 -21.90 3.14 10.76
CA LEU A 91 -21.62 4.06 9.65
C LEU A 91 -20.18 4.62 9.69
N ILE A 92 -19.63 4.86 10.89
CA ILE A 92 -18.22 5.24 11.05
C ILE A 92 -17.30 4.10 10.57
N GLU A 93 -17.64 2.85 10.87
CA GLU A 93 -16.89 1.68 10.41
C GLU A 93 -16.93 1.51 8.88
N ALA A 94 -18.10 1.71 8.26
CA ALA A 94 -18.22 1.74 6.81
C ALA A 94 -17.36 2.86 6.18
N ALA A 95 -17.33 4.04 6.79
CA ALA A 95 -16.48 5.15 6.34
C ALA A 95 -14.98 4.85 6.48
N ILE A 96 -14.56 4.20 7.57
CA ILE A 96 -13.16 3.76 7.74
C ILE A 96 -12.78 2.79 6.62
N PHE A 97 -13.64 1.81 6.31
CA PHE A 97 -13.40 0.86 5.23
C PHE A 97 -13.30 1.56 3.86
N GLU A 98 -14.21 2.49 3.57
CA GLU A 98 -14.18 3.29 2.34
C GLU A 98 -12.87 4.10 2.22
N LEU A 99 -12.42 4.70 3.32
CA LEU A 99 -11.16 5.43 3.36
C LEU A 99 -9.96 4.51 3.17
N GLU A 100 -9.90 3.37 3.85
CA GLU A 100 -8.82 2.39 3.70
C GLU A 100 -8.76 1.81 2.29
N LEU A 101 -9.91 1.69 1.59
CA LEU A 101 -9.96 1.32 0.18
C LEU A 101 -9.48 2.46 -0.74
N SER A 102 -9.75 3.72 -0.36
CA SER A 102 -9.30 4.91 -1.09
C SER A 102 -7.81 5.23 -0.91
N VAL A 103 -7.22 4.77 0.19
CA VAL A 103 -5.76 4.64 0.34
C VAL A 103 -5.32 3.50 -0.59
N GLY A 104 -5.21 3.81 -1.88
CA GLY A 104 -4.40 2.98 -2.77
C GLY A 104 -2.99 2.81 -2.20
N ALA A 105 -2.23 1.85 -2.74
CA ALA A 105 -0.85 1.57 -2.31
C ALA A 105 -0.07 2.87 -1.97
N PRO A 106 0.65 2.88 -0.83
CA PRO A 106 1.16 4.10 -0.19
C PRO A 106 1.90 5.01 -1.17
N ALA A 107 1.84 6.32 -0.91
CA ALA A 107 2.58 7.31 -1.68
C ALA A 107 4.04 6.87 -1.85
N VAL A 108 4.50 6.83 -3.09
CA VAL A 108 5.79 6.24 -3.46
C VAL A 108 6.89 7.22 -3.08
N GLU A 109 7.41 7.10 -1.86
CA GLU A 109 8.53 7.91 -1.41
C GLU A 109 9.84 7.34 -1.99
N GLY A 110 10.53 8.16 -2.79
CA GLY A 110 11.76 7.73 -3.48
C GLY A 110 12.90 7.26 -2.55
N GLY A 111 12.85 7.62 -1.26
CA GLY A 111 13.82 7.16 -0.25
C GLY A 111 13.67 5.70 0.16
N SER A 112 12.57 5.03 -0.21
CA SER A 112 12.29 3.64 0.18
C SER A 112 12.86 2.59 -0.81
N TYR A 113 13.49 3.01 -1.90
CA TYR A 113 13.97 2.14 -2.98
C TYR A 113 15.48 2.36 -3.27
N ASP A 114 16.13 1.41 -3.97
CA ASP A 114 17.46 1.61 -4.54
C ASP A 114 17.46 2.90 -5.37
N SER A 115 18.36 3.82 -5.06
CA SER A 115 18.35 5.18 -5.63
C SER A 115 18.50 5.18 -7.15
N GLY A 116 19.32 4.28 -7.70
CA GLY A 116 19.49 4.16 -9.14
C GLY A 116 18.26 3.57 -9.83
N LEU A 117 17.60 2.58 -9.20
CA LEU A 117 16.33 2.05 -9.67
C LEU A 117 15.23 3.11 -9.61
N TRP A 118 15.15 3.88 -8.51
CA TRP A 118 14.21 4.98 -8.37
C TRP A 118 14.39 6.01 -9.48
N ASP A 119 15.63 6.47 -9.70
CA ASP A 119 15.93 7.42 -10.77
C ASP A 119 15.55 6.92 -12.16
N HIS A 120 15.59 5.60 -12.37
CA HIS A 120 15.19 4.98 -13.63
C HIS A 120 13.68 4.97 -13.85
N VAL A 121 12.87 4.82 -12.78
CA VAL A 121 11.41 4.64 -12.89
C VAL A 121 10.59 5.86 -12.45
N LYS A 122 11.20 6.85 -11.78
CA LYS A 122 10.49 7.98 -11.17
C LYS A 122 9.55 8.70 -12.14
N HIS A 123 9.98 8.89 -13.37
CA HIS A 123 9.17 9.58 -14.38
C HIS A 123 7.92 8.76 -14.73
N SER A 124 8.05 7.45 -14.91
CA SER A 124 6.91 6.55 -15.15
C SER A 124 5.96 6.49 -13.94
N VAL A 125 6.48 6.61 -12.72
CA VAL A 125 5.67 6.68 -11.49
C VAL A 125 4.90 8.00 -11.42
N GLU A 126 5.55 9.13 -11.72
CA GLU A 126 4.93 10.47 -11.76
C GLU A 126 3.84 10.58 -12.83
N GLU A 127 4.04 9.92 -13.98
CA GLU A 127 3.07 9.87 -15.08
C GLU A 127 2.03 8.73 -14.93
N GLU A 128 2.04 8.01 -13.81
CA GLU A 128 1.14 6.89 -13.51
C GLU A 128 1.13 5.77 -14.57
N ARG A 129 2.23 5.57 -15.31
CA ARG A 129 2.42 4.48 -16.28
C ARG A 129 2.86 3.20 -15.59
N TRP A 130 1.97 2.61 -14.79
CA TRP A 130 2.29 1.50 -13.88
C TRP A 130 2.81 0.23 -14.58
N GLU A 131 2.30 -0.08 -15.77
CA GLU A 131 2.81 -1.15 -16.63
C GLU A 131 4.27 -0.94 -17.04
N GLN A 132 4.64 0.32 -17.28
CA GLN A 132 6.00 0.70 -17.61
C GLN A 132 6.90 0.63 -16.37
N VAL A 133 6.39 0.97 -15.18
CA VAL A 133 7.14 0.84 -13.92
C VAL A 133 7.55 -0.61 -13.66
N ALA A 134 6.62 -1.56 -13.82
CA ALA A 134 6.90 -2.98 -13.59
C ALA A 134 7.94 -3.54 -14.58
N SER A 135 7.75 -3.27 -15.88
CA SER A 135 8.70 -3.70 -16.93
C SER A 135 10.09 -3.06 -16.76
N ALA A 136 10.14 -1.74 -16.57
CA ALA A 136 11.40 -1.00 -16.40
C ALA A 136 12.16 -1.48 -15.17
N SER A 137 11.47 -1.80 -14.07
CA SER A 137 12.11 -2.35 -12.87
C SER A 137 12.80 -3.68 -13.13
N ALA A 138 12.12 -4.62 -13.80
CA ALA A 138 12.69 -5.93 -14.12
C ALA A 138 13.88 -5.81 -15.10
N ILE A 139 13.75 -4.98 -16.14
CA ILE A 139 14.81 -4.70 -17.11
C ILE A 139 16.04 -4.09 -16.41
N TYR A 140 15.81 -3.14 -15.51
CA TYR A 140 16.88 -2.47 -14.78
C TYR A 140 17.67 -3.45 -13.90
N VAL A 141 16.99 -4.30 -13.13
CA VAL A 141 17.65 -5.32 -12.30
C VAL A 141 18.44 -6.30 -13.16
N GLU A 142 17.87 -6.79 -14.27
CA GLU A 142 18.58 -7.68 -15.19
C GLU A 142 19.85 -7.03 -15.74
N ASP A 143 19.77 -5.77 -16.19
CA ASP A 143 20.93 -5.05 -16.71
C ASP A 143 22.01 -4.86 -15.64
N LYS A 144 21.63 -4.52 -14.40
CA LYS A 144 22.59 -4.39 -13.29
C LYS A 144 23.26 -5.72 -12.95
N VAL A 145 22.48 -6.79 -12.75
CA VAL A 145 23.01 -8.12 -12.47
C VAL A 145 23.95 -8.57 -13.59
N ARG A 146 23.59 -8.35 -14.85
CA ARG A 146 24.43 -8.68 -16.00
C ARG A 146 25.76 -7.94 -15.98
N ARG A 147 25.74 -6.63 -15.73
CA ARG A 147 26.98 -5.82 -15.66
C ARG A 147 27.85 -6.23 -14.48
N TRP A 148 27.26 -6.43 -13.30
CA TRP A 148 27.99 -6.81 -12.09
C TRP A 148 28.55 -8.23 -12.16
N ALA A 149 27.88 -9.15 -12.86
CA ALA A 149 28.39 -10.48 -13.14
C ALA A 149 29.44 -10.53 -14.27
N GLY A 150 29.90 -9.39 -14.79
CA GLY A 150 30.94 -9.32 -15.82
C GLY A 150 30.46 -9.60 -17.24
N ASN A 151 29.18 -9.36 -17.55
CA ASN A 151 28.55 -9.62 -18.85
C ASN A 151 28.75 -11.07 -19.34
N PRO A 152 28.27 -12.08 -18.59
CA PRO A 152 28.43 -13.47 -19.00
C PRO A 152 27.74 -13.75 -20.34
N THR A 153 28.36 -14.61 -21.14
CA THR A 153 27.81 -15.08 -22.42
C THR A 153 27.29 -16.51 -22.33
N ASN A 154 26.40 -16.87 -23.26
CA ASN A 154 26.00 -18.25 -23.51
C ASN A 154 27.08 -19.01 -24.32
N GLN A 155 26.81 -20.27 -24.65
CA GLN A 155 27.74 -21.11 -25.42
C GLN A 155 28.01 -20.57 -26.84
N ASP A 156 27.05 -19.85 -27.42
CA ASP A 156 27.13 -19.27 -28.76
C ASP A 156 27.75 -17.85 -28.77
N GLY A 157 28.26 -17.37 -27.64
CA GLY A 157 28.81 -16.01 -27.50
C GLY A 157 27.77 -14.89 -27.41
N GLY A 158 26.48 -15.23 -27.40
CA GLY A 158 25.38 -14.31 -27.13
C GLY A 158 25.30 -13.89 -25.67
N LYS A 159 24.63 -12.76 -25.40
CA LYS A 159 24.43 -12.24 -24.04
C LYS A 159 23.58 -13.22 -23.22
N LEU A 160 24.02 -13.55 -22.02
CA LEU A 160 23.21 -14.30 -21.07
C LEU A 160 22.15 -13.38 -20.45
N ILE A 161 20.88 -13.77 -20.56
CA ILE A 161 19.71 -12.98 -20.12
C ILE A 161 18.72 -13.88 -19.37
N GLY A 162 17.71 -13.26 -18.75
CA GLY A 162 16.59 -14.00 -18.19
C GLY A 162 16.98 -14.90 -17.00
N GLN A 163 16.27 -16.00 -16.84
CA GLN A 163 16.52 -17.01 -15.80
C GLN A 163 17.96 -17.52 -15.79
N THR A 164 18.55 -17.75 -16.98
CA THR A 164 19.89 -18.34 -17.08
C THR A 164 20.98 -17.42 -16.54
N LEU A 165 20.82 -16.10 -16.71
CA LEU A 165 21.70 -15.10 -16.12
C LEU A 165 21.66 -15.17 -14.59
N PHE A 166 20.46 -15.10 -14.00
CA PHE A 166 20.30 -15.10 -12.55
C PHE A 166 20.71 -16.43 -11.93
N ALA A 167 20.41 -17.54 -12.58
CA ALA A 167 20.82 -18.86 -12.14
C ALA A 167 22.34 -19.01 -12.07
N LYS A 168 23.07 -18.38 -12.99
CA LYS A 168 24.54 -18.37 -13.03
C LYS A 168 25.12 -17.36 -12.05
N ALA A 169 24.61 -16.13 -12.05
CA ALA A 169 25.15 -15.03 -11.25
C ALA A 169 24.94 -15.23 -9.75
N LEU A 170 23.75 -15.69 -9.34
CA LEU A 170 23.36 -15.90 -7.94
C LEU A 170 23.55 -17.36 -7.47
N GLY A 171 24.15 -18.21 -8.30
CA GLY A 171 24.43 -19.60 -7.92
C GLY A 171 25.47 -19.71 -6.80
N PRO A 172 25.64 -20.90 -6.18
CA PRO A 172 26.63 -21.10 -5.12
C PRO A 172 28.06 -20.70 -5.51
N ASP A 173 28.43 -20.93 -6.77
CA ASP A 173 29.73 -20.54 -7.34
C ASP A 173 29.63 -19.25 -8.20
N GLY A 174 28.52 -18.52 -8.07
CA GLY A 174 28.23 -17.31 -8.83
C GLY A 174 28.99 -16.10 -8.29
N VAL A 175 29.37 -15.19 -9.18
CA VAL A 175 30.07 -13.93 -8.82
C VAL A 175 29.23 -13.04 -7.90
N LEU A 176 27.91 -13.20 -7.92
CA LEU A 176 26.96 -12.46 -7.09
C LEU A 176 26.19 -13.41 -6.15
N ALA A 177 26.80 -14.52 -5.73
CA ALA A 177 26.21 -15.40 -4.74
C ALA A 177 25.80 -14.59 -3.50
N LEU A 178 24.59 -14.82 -2.99
CA LEU A 178 24.06 -14.13 -1.82
C LEU A 178 23.87 -15.11 -0.67
N GLY A 179 23.91 -14.60 0.56
CA GLY A 179 23.75 -15.40 1.77
C GLY A 179 25.02 -16.12 2.20
N SER A 180 25.08 -16.40 3.50
CA SER A 180 26.22 -17.05 4.13
C SER A 180 26.10 -18.57 4.16
N GLN A 181 24.87 -19.08 4.06
CA GLN A 181 24.54 -20.49 4.09
C GLN A 181 23.97 -20.97 2.76
N ARG A 182 24.20 -22.24 2.43
CA ARG A 182 23.75 -22.83 1.16
C ARG A 182 22.25 -22.66 0.90
N ASN A 183 21.40 -22.83 1.92
CA ASN A 183 19.95 -22.64 1.82
C ASN A 183 19.57 -21.17 1.56
N GLU A 184 20.30 -20.21 2.12
CA GLU A 184 20.10 -18.79 1.83
C GLU A 184 20.47 -18.48 0.38
N THR A 185 21.62 -18.97 -0.09
CA THR A 185 22.05 -18.80 -1.48
C THR A 185 21.06 -19.40 -2.47
N GLU A 186 20.55 -20.59 -2.18
CA GLU A 186 19.55 -21.24 -3.01
C GLU A 186 18.20 -20.48 -3.00
N GLY A 187 17.83 -19.90 -1.84
CA GLY A 187 16.67 -19.02 -1.70
C GLY A 187 16.78 -17.76 -2.54
N TRP A 188 17.90 -17.04 -2.44
CA TRP A 188 18.16 -15.83 -3.23
C TRP A 188 18.21 -16.10 -4.73
N ARG A 189 18.87 -17.18 -5.12
CA ARG A 189 18.88 -17.64 -6.52
C ARG A 189 17.46 -17.92 -7.02
N SER A 190 16.67 -18.63 -6.23
CA SER A 190 15.27 -18.96 -6.57
C SER A 190 14.41 -17.71 -6.68
N LEU A 191 14.61 -16.74 -5.78
CA LEU A 191 13.93 -15.45 -5.83
C LEU A 191 14.26 -14.66 -7.10
N GLY A 192 15.55 -14.51 -7.43
CA GLY A 192 15.99 -13.76 -8.61
C GLY A 192 15.54 -14.43 -9.92
N THR A 193 15.72 -15.75 -10.02
CA THR A 193 15.23 -16.51 -11.19
C THR A 193 13.71 -16.46 -11.33
N GLY A 194 12.98 -16.58 -10.22
CA GLY A 194 11.52 -16.50 -10.17
C GLY A 194 10.99 -15.11 -10.55
N MET A 195 11.62 -14.04 -10.04
CA MET A 195 11.28 -12.65 -10.40
C MET A 195 11.33 -12.46 -11.92
N VAL A 196 12.46 -12.83 -12.54
CA VAL A 196 12.64 -12.65 -13.98
C VAL A 196 11.73 -13.57 -14.78
N ALA A 197 11.55 -14.82 -14.34
CA ALA A 197 10.61 -15.75 -14.97
C ALA A 197 9.18 -15.20 -15.02
N ALA A 198 8.74 -14.55 -13.94
CA ALA A 198 7.38 -14.11 -13.73
C ALA A 198 7.09 -12.69 -14.25
N ILE A 199 8.11 -11.83 -14.39
CA ILE A 199 7.89 -10.39 -14.60
C ILE A 199 8.54 -9.89 -15.90
N SER A 200 9.58 -10.56 -16.44
CA SER A 200 10.30 -10.05 -17.63
C SER A 200 9.48 -10.03 -18.93
N ASN A 201 8.34 -10.71 -18.99
CA ASN A 201 7.48 -10.75 -20.18
C ASN A 201 6.13 -10.05 -19.92
N VAL A 202 6.16 -8.72 -19.92
CA VAL A 202 5.01 -7.86 -19.57
C VAL A 202 3.82 -8.02 -20.53
N ASP A 203 4.07 -8.31 -21.81
CA ASP A 203 3.02 -8.59 -22.81
C ASP A 203 2.27 -9.90 -22.50
N ARG A 204 2.95 -10.92 -21.96
CA ARG A 204 2.34 -12.20 -21.58
C ARG A 204 1.37 -12.09 -20.40
N HIS A 205 1.47 -11.01 -19.61
CA HIS A 205 0.74 -10.87 -18.35
C HIS A 205 -0.41 -9.86 -18.39
N LYS A 206 -0.72 -9.27 -19.56
CA LYS A 206 -1.84 -8.32 -19.74
C LYS A 206 -1.89 -7.27 -18.62
N ILE A 207 -0.72 -6.78 -18.19
CA ILE A 207 -0.61 -5.89 -17.01
C ILE A 207 -1.42 -4.59 -17.23
N GLN A 208 -1.62 -4.19 -18.48
CA GLN A 208 -2.47 -3.06 -18.89
C GLN A 208 -3.96 -3.25 -18.59
N GLU A 209 -4.45 -4.50 -18.50
CA GLU A 209 -5.86 -4.82 -18.24
C GLU A 209 -6.15 -4.99 -16.74
N ARG A 210 -5.14 -4.83 -15.87
CA ARG A 210 -5.26 -5.10 -14.43
C ARG A 210 -5.84 -3.90 -13.68
N ALA A 211 -6.92 -4.14 -12.96
CA ALA A 211 -7.49 -3.17 -12.02
C ALA A 211 -6.52 -2.80 -10.88
N ASP A 212 -5.57 -3.67 -10.56
CA ASP A 212 -4.56 -3.51 -9.51
C ASP A 212 -3.15 -3.16 -10.05
N ALA A 213 -3.05 -2.65 -11.29
CA ALA A 213 -1.76 -2.40 -11.97
C ALA A 213 -0.77 -1.58 -11.13
N LYS A 214 -1.24 -0.53 -10.43
CA LYS A 214 -0.42 0.29 -9.52
C LYS A 214 0.18 -0.55 -8.39
N GLN A 215 -0.64 -1.30 -7.67
CA GLN A 215 -0.18 -2.11 -6.54
C GLN A 215 0.78 -3.20 -6.99
N TYR A 216 0.48 -3.85 -8.12
CA TYR A 216 1.36 -4.83 -8.73
C TYR A 216 2.73 -4.23 -9.09
N ALA A 217 2.74 -3.07 -9.76
CA ALA A 217 3.98 -2.39 -10.16
C ALA A 217 4.84 -2.00 -8.96
N LEU A 218 4.22 -1.53 -7.86
CA LEU A 218 4.95 -1.18 -6.64
C LEU A 218 5.54 -2.39 -5.92
N GLN A 219 4.87 -3.54 -5.96
CA GLN A 219 5.43 -4.79 -5.44
C GLN A 219 6.62 -5.27 -6.25
N VAL A 220 6.54 -5.16 -7.59
CA VAL A 220 7.67 -5.45 -8.48
C VAL A 220 8.84 -4.51 -8.19
N LEU A 221 8.58 -3.21 -8.03
CA LEU A 221 9.59 -2.20 -7.70
C LEU A 221 10.26 -2.50 -6.34
N GLY A 222 9.47 -2.87 -5.33
CA GLY A 222 9.98 -3.26 -4.01
C GLY A 222 10.86 -4.52 -4.06
N LEU A 223 10.44 -5.54 -4.80
CA LEU A 223 11.21 -6.77 -4.99
C LEU A 223 12.53 -6.51 -5.75
N ALA A 224 12.45 -5.70 -6.81
CA ALA A 224 13.61 -5.25 -7.58
C ALA A 224 14.62 -4.51 -6.67
N SER A 225 14.11 -3.59 -5.85
CA SER A 225 14.91 -2.85 -4.88
C SER A 225 15.57 -3.78 -3.88
N LEU A 226 14.84 -4.73 -3.29
CA LEU A 226 15.36 -5.70 -2.33
C LEU A 226 16.57 -6.45 -2.89
N LEU A 227 16.47 -6.98 -4.11
CA LEU A 227 17.58 -7.69 -4.76
C LEU A 227 18.79 -6.79 -4.96
N LEU A 228 18.60 -5.58 -5.48
CA LEU A 228 19.71 -4.64 -5.71
C LEU A 228 20.40 -4.24 -4.41
N THR A 229 19.62 -3.95 -3.36
CA THR A 229 20.17 -3.57 -2.06
C THR A 229 20.93 -4.72 -1.42
N GLN A 230 20.43 -5.95 -1.54
CA GLN A 230 21.12 -7.12 -0.99
C GLN A 230 22.43 -7.40 -1.74
N ILE A 231 22.41 -7.34 -3.07
CA ILE A 231 23.62 -7.54 -3.88
C ILE A 231 24.67 -6.48 -3.53
N ARG A 232 24.28 -5.21 -3.39
CA ARG A 232 25.22 -4.15 -2.98
C ARG A 232 25.75 -4.32 -1.58
N TYR A 233 24.92 -4.79 -0.65
CA TYR A 233 25.34 -5.04 0.73
C TYR A 233 26.43 -6.11 0.78
N GLU A 234 26.22 -7.23 0.09
CA GLU A 234 27.17 -8.37 0.12
C GLU A 234 28.39 -8.18 -0.79
N HIS A 235 28.27 -7.39 -1.87
CA HIS A 235 29.32 -7.21 -2.88
C HIS A 235 29.79 -5.76 -3.01
N SER A 236 29.72 -4.99 -1.92
CA SER A 236 30.04 -3.55 -1.88
C SER A 236 31.41 -3.19 -2.47
N ASP A 237 32.41 -4.07 -2.35
CA ASP A 237 33.77 -3.86 -2.84
C ASP A 237 33.97 -4.21 -4.33
N GLY A 238 33.06 -4.99 -4.93
CA GLY A 238 33.15 -5.48 -6.32
C GLY A 238 32.25 -4.72 -7.31
N ILE A 239 31.27 -3.97 -6.81
CA ILE A 239 30.32 -3.22 -7.64
C ILE A 239 30.84 -1.79 -7.84
N THR A 240 31.63 -1.58 -8.89
CA THR A 240 31.99 -0.22 -9.27
C THR A 240 30.73 0.52 -9.73
N PRO A 241 30.36 1.67 -9.15
CA PRO A 241 29.30 2.50 -9.70
C PRO A 241 29.74 2.92 -11.11
N ALA A 242 28.89 2.63 -12.11
CA ALA A 242 29.12 3.10 -13.47
C ALA A 242 29.33 4.62 -13.42
N THR A 243 30.53 5.05 -13.78
CA THR A 243 30.89 6.46 -13.93
C THR A 243 29.90 7.12 -14.87
N ALA A 244 29.20 8.14 -14.37
CA ALA A 244 28.40 9.05 -15.19
C ALA A 244 29.35 9.72 -16.19
N SER A 245 29.36 9.23 -17.43
CA SER A 245 29.95 9.95 -18.55
C SER A 245 28.95 11.01 -18.97
N ARG A 246 29.35 12.28 -18.82
CA ARG A 246 28.71 13.46 -19.40
C ARG A 246 28.80 13.42 -20.92
#